data_AF-A0A8H3QHQ9-F1
#
_entry.id   AF-A0A8H3QHQ9-F1
#
_cell.length_a   1.000
_cell.length_b   1.000
_cell.length_c   1.000
_cell.angle_alpha   90.00
_cell.angle_beta   90.00
_cell.angle_gamma   90.00
#
_symmetry.space_group_name_H-M   'P 1'
#
loop_
_entity.id
_entity.type
_entity.pdbx_description
1 polymer ?
#
loop_
_entity_poly.entity_id
_entity_poly.type
_entity_poly.pdbx_seq_one_letter_code
_entity_poly.pdbx_strand_id
1 'polypeptide(L)'
;MDKELEEIMSKCNNMNDIRKAAEKASKLKNELKESLNPTITLLNDLFKRLQLKDKNFETFKAASEFDMNVLWDLILRIDSTLMKEDKN
;
A
#
# COMPACT_ATOMS: atom_id res chain seq x y z
N MET A 1 -9.89 -6.78 -13.44
CA MET A 1 -9.81 -5.34 -13.73
C MET A 1 -10.75 -5.08 -14.89
N ASP A 2 -11.43 -3.95 -14.93
CA ASP A 2 -12.22 -3.61 -16.13
C ASP A 2 -11.33 -3.08 -17.27
N LYS A 3 -11.88 -3.07 -18.49
CA LYS A 3 -11.14 -2.73 -19.70
C LYS A 3 -10.64 -1.27 -19.71
N GLU A 4 -11.38 -0.34 -19.13
CA GLU A 4 -11.00 1.08 -19.10
C GLU A 4 -9.77 1.29 -18.23
N LEU A 5 -9.73 0.62 -17.07
CA LEU A 5 -8.60 0.65 -16.17
C LEU A 5 -7.38 -0.07 -16.75
N GLU A 6 -7.56 -1.16 -17.49
CA GLU A 6 -6.48 -1.82 -18.24
C GLU A 6 -5.89 -0.89 -19.31
N GLU A 7 -6.72 -0.13 -20.03
CA GLU A 7 -6.26 0.87 -21.00
C GLU A 7 -5.46 2.00 -20.32
N ILE A 8 -5.87 2.46 -19.14
CA ILE A 8 -5.09 3.42 -18.35
C ILE A 8 -3.74 2.82 -17.94
N MET A 9 -3.73 1.58 -17.44
CA MET A 9 -2.52 0.88 -17.01
C MET A 9 -1.55 0.65 -18.17
N SER A 10 -2.03 0.31 -19.37
CA SER A 10 -1.20 0.08 -20.55
C SER A 10 -0.38 1.30 -20.99
N LYS A 11 -0.78 2.51 -20.57
CA LYS A 11 -0.08 3.77 -20.88
C LYS A 11 0.98 4.12 -19.83
N CYS A 12 1.05 3.38 -18.72
CA CYS A 12 2.01 3.62 -17.65
C CYS A 12 3.31 2.86 -17.91
N ASN A 13 4.45 3.56 -17.93
CA ASN A 13 5.74 2.94 -18.21
C ASN A 13 6.54 2.59 -16.95
N ASN A 14 6.12 3.11 -15.79
CA ASN A 14 6.80 2.93 -14.51
C ASN A 14 5.82 3.09 -13.33
N MET A 15 6.31 2.81 -12.13
CA MET A 15 5.51 2.89 -10.90
C MET A 15 5.02 4.31 -10.56
N ASN A 16 5.74 5.36 -10.97
CA ASN A 16 5.30 6.73 -10.75
C ASN A 16 4.14 7.10 -11.66
N ASP A 17 4.13 6.62 -12.90
CA ASP A 17 3.01 6.79 -13.83
C ASP A 17 1.75 6.12 -13.27
N ILE A 18 1.89 4.88 -12.77
CA ILE A 18 0.80 4.14 -12.13
C ILE A 18 0.27 4.90 -10.92
N ARG A 19 1.15 5.44 -10.07
CA ARG A 19 0.75 6.22 -8.89
C ARG A 19 -0.05 7.47 -9.29
N LYS A 20 0.45 8.25 -10.25
CA LYS A 20 -0.25 9.43 -10.78
C LYS A 20 -1.59 9.08 -11.42
N ALA A 21 -1.67 7.94 -12.11
CA ALA A 21 -2.93 7.46 -12.68
C ALA A 21 -3.94 7.08 -11.59
N ALA A 22 -3.48 6.40 -10.53
CA ALA A 22 -4.31 5.99 -9.40
C ALA A 22 -4.75 7.17 -8.50
N GLU A 23 -3.98 8.25 -8.44
CA GLU A 23 -4.38 9.52 -7.81
C GLU A 23 -5.56 10.17 -8.54
N LYS A 24 -5.56 10.11 -9.88
CA LYS A 24 -6.63 10.67 -10.72
C LYS A 24 -7.85 9.76 -10.81
N ALA A 25 -7.64 8.45 -10.82
CA ALA A 25 -8.68 7.43 -10.91
C ALA A 25 -8.69 6.56 -9.65
N SER A 26 -9.46 6.97 -8.64
CA SER A 26 -9.56 6.25 -7.36
C SER A 26 -9.99 4.78 -7.52
N LYS A 27 -10.80 4.47 -8.54
CA LYS A 27 -11.20 3.11 -8.89
C LYS A 27 -9.99 2.23 -9.26
N LEU A 28 -9.00 2.79 -9.96
CA LEU A 28 -7.78 2.07 -10.32
C LEU A 28 -7.00 1.62 -9.08
N LYS A 29 -6.88 2.50 -8.07
CA LYS A 29 -6.22 2.18 -6.79
C LYS A 29 -6.88 0.98 -6.11
N ASN A 30 -8.21 0.93 -6.10
CA ASN A 30 -8.96 -0.14 -5.45
C ASN A 30 -8.85 -1.46 -6.23
N GLU A 31 -9.03 -1.44 -7.54
CA GLU A 31 -8.93 -2.65 -8.37
C GLU A 31 -7.51 -3.24 -8.38
N LEU A 32 -6.46 -2.40 -8.34
CA LEU A 32 -5.08 -2.87 -8.17
C LEU A 32 -4.87 -3.54 -6.80
N LYS A 33 -5.44 -3.00 -5.72
CA LYS A 33 -5.36 -3.63 -4.40
C LYS A 33 -6.09 -4.97 -4.39
N GLU A 34 -7.29 -5.00 -4.95
CA GLU A 34 -8.11 -6.21 -5.02
C GLU A 34 -7.46 -7.30 -5.88
N SER A 35 -6.86 -6.93 -7.02
CA SER A 35 -6.18 -7.90 -7.89
C SER A 35 -4.95 -8.54 -7.24
N LEU A 36 -4.27 -7.81 -6.32
CA LEU A 36 -3.10 -8.30 -5.60
C LEU A 36 -3.44 -9.08 -4.32
N ASN A 37 -4.65 -8.91 -3.76
CA ASN A 37 -5.05 -9.54 -2.51
C ASN A 37 -4.87 -11.08 -2.48
N PRO A 38 -5.20 -11.85 -3.54
CA PRO A 38 -4.97 -13.29 -3.54
C PRO A 38 -3.49 -13.66 -3.38
N THR A 39 -2.60 -12.99 -4.12
CA THR A 39 -1.15 -13.21 -4.04
C THR A 39 -0.60 -12.82 -2.67
N ILE A 40 -1.04 -11.68 -2.13
CA ILE A 40 -0.66 -11.23 -0.78
C ILE A 40 -1.08 -12.27 0.27
N THR A 41 -2.30 -12.80 0.16
CA THR A 41 -2.81 -13.82 1.09
C THR A 41 -1.98 -15.10 1.03
N LEU A 42 -1.70 -15.59 -0.18
CA LEU A 42 -0.86 -16.77 -0.38
C LEU A 42 0.54 -16.59 0.24
N LEU A 43 1.19 -15.46 -0.05
CA LEU A 43 2.51 -15.18 0.52
C LEU A 43 2.46 -15.10 2.04
N ASN A 44 1.46 -14.42 2.61
CA ASN A 44 1.27 -14.35 4.06
C ASN A 44 1.14 -15.73 4.71
N ASP A 45 0.35 -16.61 4.10
CA ASP A 45 0.15 -17.96 4.60
C ASP A 45 1.42 -18.82 4.51
N LEU A 46 2.23 -18.62 3.46
CA LEU A 46 3.53 -19.26 3.33
C LEU A 46 4.48 -18.77 4.43
N PHE A 47 4.60 -17.46 4.63
CA PHE A 47 5.47 -16.87 5.64
C PHE A 47 5.12 -17.34 7.04
N LYS A 48 3.83 -17.37 7.41
CA LYS A 48 3.38 -17.80 8.74
C LYS A 48 3.74 -19.26 9.09
N ARG A 49 4.01 -20.10 8.08
CA ARG A 49 4.45 -21.49 8.28
C ARG A 49 5.97 -21.61 8.45
N LEU A 50 6.71 -20.59 8.05
CA LEU A 50 8.15 -20.57 8.22
C LEU A 50 8.51 -20.33 9.68
N GLN A 51 9.64 -20.87 10.08
CA GLN A 51 10.21 -20.71 11.41
C GLN A 51 11.69 -20.34 11.32
N LEU A 52 12.13 -19.48 12.24
CA LEU A 52 13.54 -19.17 12.46
C LEU A 52 13.83 -19.27 13.95
N LYS A 53 14.73 -20.18 14.34
CA LYS A 53 15.09 -20.44 15.75
C LYS A 53 13.84 -20.71 16.61
N ASP A 54 13.01 -21.64 16.15
CA ASP A 54 11.76 -22.07 16.79
C ASP A 54 10.71 -20.95 16.97
N LYS A 55 10.85 -19.84 16.24
CA LYS A 55 9.86 -18.75 16.20
C LYS A 55 9.23 -18.67 14.82
N ASN A 56 7.90 -18.64 14.79
CA ASN A 56 7.15 -18.40 13.56
C ASN A 56 7.38 -16.97 13.06
N PHE A 57 7.36 -16.79 11.74
CA PHE A 57 7.25 -15.44 11.19
C PHE A 57 5.83 -14.90 11.38
N GLU A 58 5.76 -13.61 11.70
CA GLU A 58 4.51 -12.87 11.77
C GLU A 58 4.34 -12.05 10.49
N THR A 59 3.08 -11.89 10.07
CA THR A 59 2.75 -10.99 8.97
C THR A 59 1.70 -9.99 9.42
N PHE A 60 1.79 -8.78 8.89
CA PHE A 60 0.97 -7.66 9.29
C PHE A 60 0.14 -7.17 8.11
N LYS A 61 -1.04 -6.64 8.40
CA LYS A 61 -1.81 -5.90 7.41
C LYS A 61 -1.14 -4.54 7.21
N ALA A 62 -1.16 -4.05 5.97
CA ALA A 62 -0.73 -2.69 5.69
C ALA A 62 -1.61 -1.71 6.46
N ALA A 63 -1.00 -0.67 7.03
CA ALA A 63 -1.71 0.42 7.68
C ALA A 63 -2.65 1.11 6.70
N SER A 64 -3.84 1.47 7.18
CA SER A 64 -4.75 2.31 6.40
C SER A 64 -4.23 3.74 6.35
N GLU A 65 -4.74 4.52 5.39
CA GLU A 65 -4.45 5.96 5.33
C GLU A 65 -4.90 6.67 6.61
N PHE A 66 -5.98 6.20 7.22
CA PHE A 66 -6.44 6.67 8.53
C PHE A 66 -5.43 6.36 9.64
N ASP A 67 -4.93 5.13 9.73
CA ASP A 67 -3.94 4.75 10.75
C ASP A 67 -2.67 5.60 10.63
N MET A 68 -2.23 5.85 9.40
CA MET A 68 -1.08 6.71 9.10
C MET A 68 -1.34 8.18 9.49
N ASN A 69 -2.55 8.69 9.27
CA ASN A 69 -2.94 10.04 9.68
C ASN A 69 -2.97 10.17 11.20
N VAL A 70 -3.55 9.19 11.91
CA VAL A 70 -3.58 9.16 13.38
C VAL A 70 -2.16 9.15 13.94
N LEU A 71 -1.28 8.32 13.38
CA LEU A 71 0.13 8.29 13.78
C LEU A 71 0.79 9.66 13.56
N TRP A 72 0.54 10.29 12.43
CA TRP A 72 1.08 11.61 12.12
C TRP A 72 0.59 12.69 13.10
N ASP A 73 -0.69 12.69 13.44
CA ASP A 73 -1.25 13.63 14.41
C ASP A 73 -0.65 13.45 15.81
N LEU A 74 -0.34 12.21 16.20
CA LEU A 74 0.36 11.93 17.46
C LEU A 74 1.80 12.47 17.45
N ILE A 75 2.49 12.36 16.31
CA ILE A 75 3.85 12.92 16.14
C ILE A 75 3.81 14.45 16.24
N LEU A 76 2.85 15.12 15.57
CA LEU A 76 2.73 16.58 15.61
C LEU A 76 2.41 17.14 17.00
N ARG A 77 1.82 16.33 17.89
CA ARG A 77 1.62 16.71 19.31
C ARG A 77 2.93 16.78 20.08
N ILE A 78 3.94 16.03 19.66
CA ILE A 78 5.29 16.05 20.25
C ILE A 78 6.09 17.18 19.64
N ASP A 79 6.06 17.31 18.31
CA ASP A 79 6.76 18.35 17.56
C ASP A 79 5.88 18.88 16.42
N SER A 80 5.32 20.07 16.63
CA SER A 80 4.45 20.73 15.67
C SER A 80 5.20 21.42 14.52
N THR A 81 6.53 21.41 14.52
CA THR A 81 7.35 22.02 13.46
C THR A 81 7.55 21.09 12.26
N LEU A 82 7.19 19.81 12.41
CA LEU A 82 7.33 18.80 11.37
C LEU A 82 6.30 18.98 10.26
N MET A 83 6.70 18.69 9.02
CA MET A 83 5.82 18.65 7.85
C MET A 83 5.72 17.23 7.31
N LYS A 84 4.52 16.83 6.89
CA LYS A 84 4.23 15.48 6.38
C LYS A 84 4.82 15.21 4.99
N GLU A 85 5.24 16.27 4.32
CA GLU A 85 5.75 16.23 2.96
C GLU A 85 7.21 15.80 2.98
N ASP A 86 7.50 14.64 2.38
CA ASP A 86 8.85 14.33 1.92
C ASP A 86 9.19 15.33 0.80
N LYS A 87 10.01 16.34 1.11
CA LYS A 87 10.59 17.23 0.09
C LYS A 87 11.65 16.46 -0.69
N ASN A 88 11.25 15.58 -1.60
CA ASN A 88 12.11 14.97 -2.62
C ASN A 88 11.46 15.01 -3.99
#